data_AF-A0A2N9NAV8-F1
#
_entry.id   AF-A0A2N9NAV8-F1
#
_cell.length_a   1.000
_cell.length_b   1.000
_cell.length_c   1.000
_cell.angle_alpha   90.00
_cell.angle_beta   90.00
_cell.angle_gamma   90.00
#
_symmetry.space_group_name_H-M   'P 1'
#
loop_
_entity.id
_entity.type
_entity.pdbx_description
1 polymer ?
#
loop_
_entity_poly.entity_id
_entity_poly.type
_entity_poly.pdbx_seq_one_letter_code
_entity_poly.pdbx_strand_id
1 'polypeptide(L)'
;MPTATTHSDSDLVRQHAVETYLQAARRRGNRTFSVNVGTVHKALGLNNRVPLVCAALTSKKFLTRNGLKLISKTGPPSGQSTTVTYTYEFAAPENESAISLDPWLKARGIAKDIFAALGGGEAYLRAERANFYGPGKDPTEER
;
A
#
# COMPACT_ATOMS: atom_id res chain seq x y z
N MET A 1 33.12 -11.39 3.79
CA MET A 1 32.71 -12.74 3.34
C MET A 1 31.30 -12.65 2.81
N PRO A 2 31.06 -12.67 1.48
CA PRO A 2 29.72 -12.70 0.93
C PRO A 2 29.12 -14.09 1.21
N THR A 3 27.97 -14.13 1.88
CA THR A 3 27.22 -15.37 2.11
C THR A 3 26.77 -15.93 0.77
N ALA A 4 27.35 -17.07 0.37
CA ALA A 4 26.85 -17.83 -0.77
C ALA A 4 25.42 -18.28 -0.46
N THR A 5 24.44 -17.57 -1.00
CA THR A 5 23.05 -17.98 -0.96
C THR A 5 22.94 -19.29 -1.73
N THR A 6 22.78 -20.40 -1.04
CA THR A 6 22.35 -21.67 -1.64
C THR A 6 20.98 -21.41 -2.28
N HIS A 7 20.96 -21.12 -3.57
CA HIS A 7 19.73 -20.88 -4.32
C HIS A 7 18.93 -22.19 -4.35
N SER A 8 17.96 -22.32 -3.44
CA SER A 8 16.98 -23.40 -3.50
C SER A 8 16.23 -23.30 -4.82
N ASP A 9 15.89 -24.43 -5.45
CA ASP A 9 15.08 -24.47 -6.67
C ASP A 9 13.81 -23.60 -6.56
N SER A 10 13.24 -23.52 -5.35
CA SER A 10 12.09 -22.67 -5.03
C SER A 10 12.36 -21.18 -5.18
N ASP A 11 13.59 -20.72 -4.94
CA ASP A 11 13.97 -19.32 -5.08
C ASP A 11 14.20 -18.95 -6.55
N LEU A 12 14.79 -19.87 -7.34
CA LEU A 12 14.90 -19.73 -8.80
C LEU A 12 13.54 -19.59 -9.47
N VAL A 13 12.56 -20.41 -9.04
CA VAL A 13 11.17 -20.29 -9.51
C VAL A 13 10.59 -18.91 -9.20
N ARG A 14 10.82 -18.39 -7.99
CA ARG A 14 10.31 -17.07 -7.59
C ARG A 14 10.96 -15.96 -8.40
N GLN A 15 12.27 -16.00 -8.59
CA GLN A 15 13.00 -14.97 -9.34
C GLN A 15 12.57 -14.95 -10.80
N HIS A 16 12.46 -16.12 -11.44
CA HIS A 16 11.97 -16.22 -12.81
C HIS A 16 10.53 -15.73 -12.96
N ALA A 17 9.65 -16.04 -11.99
CA ALA A 17 8.29 -15.55 -11.99
C ALA A 17 8.23 -14.00 -11.89
N VAL A 18 9.10 -13.40 -11.06
CA VAL A 18 9.20 -11.95 -10.94
C VAL A 18 9.72 -11.33 -12.25
N GLU A 19 10.82 -11.83 -12.77
CA GLU A 19 11.46 -11.21 -13.95
C GLU A 19 10.59 -11.33 -15.20
N THR A 20 10.06 -12.52 -15.47
CA THR A 20 9.31 -12.77 -16.70
C THR A 20 7.88 -12.24 -16.63
N TYR A 21 7.17 -12.47 -15.52
CA TYR A 21 5.73 -12.14 -15.44
C TYR A 21 5.49 -10.81 -14.73
N LEU A 22 6.10 -10.57 -13.58
CA LEU A 22 5.89 -9.33 -12.83
C LEU A 22 6.41 -8.11 -13.59
N GLN A 23 7.63 -8.17 -14.13
CA GLN A 23 8.15 -7.05 -14.91
C GLN A 23 7.40 -6.86 -16.22
N ALA A 24 7.00 -7.94 -16.92
CA ALA A 24 6.21 -7.83 -18.13
C ALA A 24 4.83 -7.21 -17.86
N ALA A 25 4.15 -7.61 -16.78
CA ALA A 25 2.88 -7.04 -16.39
C ALA A 25 3.02 -5.57 -15.95
N ARG A 26 4.11 -5.22 -15.27
CA ARG A 26 4.43 -3.84 -14.89
C ARG A 26 4.72 -2.95 -16.10
N ARG A 27 5.46 -3.45 -17.09
CA ARG A 27 5.69 -2.76 -18.37
C ARG A 27 4.39 -2.51 -19.15
N ARG A 28 3.43 -3.43 -19.03
CA ARG A 28 2.11 -3.31 -19.67
C ARG A 28 1.12 -2.46 -18.88
N GLY A 29 1.40 -2.16 -17.61
CA GLY A 29 0.45 -1.47 -16.71
C GLY A 29 -0.75 -2.32 -16.29
N ASN A 30 -0.71 -3.64 -16.53
CA ASN A 30 -1.82 -4.53 -16.22
C ASN A 30 -1.83 -4.88 -14.72
N ARG A 31 -2.99 -4.66 -14.08
CA ARG A 31 -3.20 -4.95 -12.64
C ARG A 31 -3.36 -6.45 -12.35
N THR A 32 -3.56 -7.26 -13.39
CA THR A 32 -3.78 -8.70 -13.28
C THR A 32 -2.93 -9.41 -14.31
N PHE A 33 -2.30 -10.52 -13.91
CA PHE A 33 -1.57 -11.39 -14.83
C PHE A 33 -1.75 -12.86 -14.46
N SER A 34 -1.74 -13.71 -15.47
CA SER A 34 -1.86 -15.16 -15.32
C SER A 34 -0.52 -15.83 -15.60
N VAL A 35 -0.12 -16.73 -14.70
CA VAL A 35 1.11 -17.51 -14.79
C VAL A 35 0.75 -18.97 -14.98
N ASN A 36 1.21 -19.55 -16.09
CA ASN A 36 1.08 -20.97 -16.35
C ASN A 36 2.27 -21.73 -15.75
N VAL A 37 1.99 -22.71 -14.88
CA VAL A 37 3.01 -23.51 -14.19
C VAL A 37 3.86 -24.30 -15.16
N GLY A 38 3.29 -24.79 -16.25
CA GLY A 38 3.99 -25.57 -17.27
C GLY A 38 5.01 -24.77 -18.05
N THR A 39 4.68 -23.52 -18.36
CA THR A 39 5.63 -22.60 -19.00
C THR A 39 6.81 -22.32 -18.06
N VAL A 40 6.56 -22.08 -16.78
CA VAL A 40 7.61 -21.86 -15.77
C VAL A 40 8.47 -23.11 -15.56
N HIS A 41 7.84 -24.28 -15.47
CA HIS A 41 8.52 -25.56 -15.30
C HIS A 41 9.40 -25.91 -16.51
N LYS A 42 8.90 -25.67 -17.73
CA LYS A 42 9.65 -25.87 -18.98
C LYS A 42 10.81 -24.87 -19.12
N ALA A 43 10.59 -23.62 -18.74
CA ALA A 43 11.61 -22.57 -18.78
C ALA A 43 12.77 -22.84 -17.81
N LEU A 44 12.48 -23.43 -16.64
CA LEU A 44 13.48 -23.75 -15.63
C LEU A 44 14.12 -25.14 -15.80
N GLY A 45 13.64 -25.95 -16.76
CA GLY A 45 14.19 -27.29 -17.02
C GLY A 45 14.16 -28.22 -15.81
N LEU A 46 13.22 -28.02 -14.88
CA LEU A 46 13.12 -28.82 -13.66
C LEU A 46 12.54 -30.20 -14.01
N ASN A 47 13.20 -31.29 -13.61
CA ASN A 47 12.70 -32.64 -13.84
C ASN A 47 11.87 -33.12 -12.65
N ASN A 48 10.59 -33.44 -12.87
CA ASN A 48 9.67 -34.02 -11.89
C ASN A 48 9.43 -33.19 -10.61
N ARG A 49 9.51 -31.85 -10.72
CA ARG A 49 9.33 -30.92 -9.58
C ARG A 49 8.18 -29.92 -9.75
N VAL A 50 7.13 -30.32 -10.47
CA VAL A 50 5.87 -29.56 -10.57
C VAL A 50 5.27 -29.14 -9.22
N PRO A 51 5.18 -30.01 -8.18
CA PRO A 51 4.64 -29.60 -6.88
C PRO A 51 5.48 -28.53 -6.18
N LEU A 52 6.80 -28.51 -6.41
CA LEU A 52 7.69 -27.49 -5.85
C LEU A 52 7.42 -26.12 -6.49
N VAL A 53 7.19 -26.08 -7.80
CA VAL A 53 6.82 -24.84 -8.52
C VAL A 53 5.49 -24.30 -7.99
N CYS A 54 4.49 -25.18 -7.85
CA CYS A 54 3.19 -24.86 -7.27
C CYS A 54 3.32 -24.28 -5.84
N ALA A 55 4.09 -24.94 -4.97
CA ALA A 55 4.34 -24.50 -3.61
C ALA A 55 5.10 -23.16 -3.56
N ALA A 56 6.08 -22.95 -4.43
CA ALA A 56 6.83 -21.71 -4.50
C ALA A 56 5.96 -20.52 -4.93
N LEU A 57 5.12 -20.71 -5.94
CA LEU A 57 4.18 -19.72 -6.48
C LEU A 57 3.03 -19.42 -5.50
N THR A 58 2.54 -20.43 -4.77
CA THR A 58 1.47 -20.25 -3.77
C THR A 58 2.00 -19.77 -2.41
N SER A 59 3.33 -19.76 -2.20
CA SER A 59 3.89 -19.43 -0.89
C SER A 59 3.60 -17.98 -0.48
N LYS A 60 3.21 -17.79 0.79
CA LYS A 60 3.01 -16.45 1.38
C LYS A 60 4.23 -15.55 1.22
N LYS A 61 5.44 -16.11 1.30
CA LYS A 61 6.70 -15.36 1.09
C LYS A 61 6.75 -14.69 -0.28
N PHE A 62 6.24 -15.36 -1.32
CA PHE A 62 6.20 -14.80 -2.68
C PHE A 62 5.10 -13.75 -2.82
N LEU A 63 3.91 -14.02 -2.27
CA LEU A 63 2.76 -13.13 -2.33
C LEU A 63 3.02 -11.82 -1.56
N THR A 64 3.47 -11.90 -0.32
CA THR A 64 3.71 -10.72 0.53
C THR A 64 4.90 -9.89 0.05
N ARG A 65 6.01 -10.53 -0.36
CA ARG A 65 7.22 -9.80 -0.80
C ARG A 65 6.99 -8.99 -2.07
N ASN A 66 6.10 -9.45 -2.95
CA ASN A 66 5.82 -8.78 -4.23
C ASN A 66 4.47 -8.05 -4.25
N GLY A 67 3.73 -8.03 -3.14
CA GLY A 67 2.40 -7.42 -3.07
C GLY A 67 1.43 -8.04 -4.08
N LEU A 68 1.35 -9.37 -4.11
CA LEU A 68 0.47 -10.11 -5.03
C LEU A 68 -0.66 -10.77 -4.26
N LYS A 69 -1.87 -10.75 -4.83
CA LYS A 69 -3.04 -11.50 -4.35
C LYS A 69 -3.36 -12.58 -5.38
N LEU A 70 -3.49 -13.83 -4.93
CA LEU A 70 -3.94 -14.90 -5.82
C LEU A 70 -5.46 -14.82 -5.96
N ILE A 71 -5.94 -14.52 -7.16
CA ILE A 71 -7.37 -14.36 -7.46
C ILE A 71 -8.01 -15.72 -7.74
N SER A 72 -7.33 -16.54 -8.55
CA SER A 72 -7.90 -17.81 -8.99
C SER A 72 -6.83 -18.81 -9.39
N LYS A 73 -7.13 -20.08 -9.14
CA LYS A 73 -6.38 -21.23 -9.62
C LYS A 73 -7.26 -21.95 -10.63
N THR A 74 -6.91 -21.84 -11.91
CA THR A 74 -7.63 -22.53 -13.00
C THR A 74 -6.79 -23.70 -13.48
N GLY A 75 -7.29 -24.92 -13.32
CA GLY A 75 -6.62 -26.12 -13.81
C GLY A 75 -7.50 -27.37 -13.68
N PRO A 76 -7.15 -28.47 -14.37
CA PRO A 76 -7.88 -29.73 -14.30
C PRO A 76 -7.89 -30.28 -12.86
N PRO A 77 -8.93 -31.07 -12.49
CA PRO A 77 -9.27 -31.41 -11.11
C PRO A 77 -8.17 -32.14 -10.32
N SER A 78 -7.13 -32.63 -10.98
CA SER A 78 -5.96 -33.26 -10.33
C SER A 78 -5.03 -32.28 -9.62
N GLY A 79 -5.10 -30.97 -9.87
CA GLY A 79 -4.38 -29.94 -9.10
C GLY A 79 -2.84 -30.01 -9.10
N GLN A 80 -2.26 -30.98 -9.81
CA GLN A 80 -0.84 -31.41 -9.86
C GLN A 80 -0.37 -31.61 -11.30
N SER A 81 -0.84 -30.79 -12.24
CA SER A 81 -0.50 -30.94 -13.66
C SER A 81 0.08 -29.67 -14.25
N THR A 82 0.89 -29.85 -15.30
CA THR A 82 1.65 -28.84 -16.04
C THR A 82 0.76 -27.73 -16.63
N THR A 83 -0.57 -27.90 -16.66
CA THR A 83 -1.52 -26.94 -17.22
C THR A 83 -2.17 -26.02 -16.18
N VAL A 84 -1.78 -26.09 -14.89
CA VAL A 84 -2.35 -25.18 -13.87
C VAL A 84 -1.94 -23.75 -14.17
N THR A 85 -2.94 -22.88 -14.23
CA THR A 85 -2.78 -21.44 -14.41
C THR A 85 -3.19 -20.72 -13.13
N TYR A 86 -2.28 -19.95 -12.58
CA TYR A 86 -2.53 -19.09 -11.43
C TYR A 86 -2.73 -17.66 -11.90
N THR A 87 -3.88 -17.08 -11.58
CA THR A 87 -4.17 -15.67 -11.88
C THR A 87 -3.88 -14.85 -10.64
N TYR A 88 -2.90 -13.95 -10.75
CA TYR A 88 -2.49 -13.03 -9.71
C TYR A 88 -2.97 -11.62 -10.03
N GLU A 89 -3.44 -10.92 -9.01
CA GLU A 89 -3.56 -9.48 -9.02
C GLU A 89 -2.34 -8.88 -8.34
N PHE A 90 -1.87 -7.76 -8.88
CA PHE A 90 -1.15 -6.82 -8.03
C PHE A 90 -2.13 -6.37 -6.96
N ALA A 91 -1.77 -6.60 -5.70
CA ALA A 91 -2.28 -5.77 -4.64
C ALA A 91 -1.79 -4.36 -5.00
N ALA A 92 -2.62 -3.63 -5.74
CA ALA A 92 -2.45 -2.20 -5.82
C ALA A 92 -2.22 -1.71 -4.38
N PRO A 93 -1.37 -0.70 -4.17
CA PRO A 93 -1.39 -0.01 -2.90
C PRO A 93 -2.84 0.37 -2.68
N GLU A 94 -3.51 -0.34 -1.79
CA GLU A 94 -4.83 -0.04 -1.33
C GLU A 94 -4.66 1.29 -0.61
N ASN A 95 -4.84 2.37 -1.38
CA ASN A 95 -4.76 3.75 -0.96
C ASN A 95 -3.40 4.21 -0.44
N GLU A 96 -2.56 4.68 -1.36
CA GLU A 96 -1.66 5.81 -1.07
C GLU A 96 -2.44 7.15 -1.02
N SER A 97 -3.71 7.12 -0.59
CA SER A 97 -4.59 8.29 -0.51
C SER A 97 -5.74 8.06 0.47
N ALA A 98 -5.42 7.58 1.66
CA ALA A 98 -6.12 7.96 2.87
C ALA A 98 -5.13 7.73 4.00
N ILE A 99 -4.21 8.69 4.19
CA ILE A 99 -3.88 9.02 5.57
C ILE A 99 -5.25 9.21 6.22
N SER A 100 -5.66 8.26 7.05
CA SER A 100 -6.85 8.37 7.86
C SER A 100 -6.58 9.54 8.77
N LEU A 101 -6.83 10.76 8.28
CA LEU A 101 -6.70 11.97 9.06
C LEU A 101 -7.54 11.72 10.30
N ASP A 102 -6.86 11.73 11.45
CA ASP A 102 -7.48 11.48 12.73
C ASP A 102 -8.79 12.25 12.78
N PRO A 103 -9.90 11.65 13.28
CA PRO A 103 -11.16 12.36 13.44
C PRO A 103 -10.99 13.73 14.13
N TRP A 104 -9.99 13.85 15.01
CA TRP A 104 -9.55 15.11 15.62
C TRP A 104 -9.00 16.15 14.66
N LEU A 105 -8.22 15.76 13.65
CA LEU A 105 -7.67 16.70 12.67
C LEU A 105 -8.75 17.24 11.73
N LYS A 106 -9.81 16.45 11.47
CA LYS A 106 -11.00 16.92 10.74
C LYS A 106 -11.80 17.97 11.52
N ALA A 107 -11.77 17.92 12.85
CA ALA A 107 -12.43 18.89 13.71
C ALA A 107 -11.66 20.22 13.86
N ARG A 108 -10.40 20.29 13.39
CA ARG A 108 -9.58 21.50 13.50
C ARG A 108 -10.21 22.64 12.70
N GLY A 109 -10.58 23.71 13.40
CA GLY A 109 -11.11 24.92 12.78
C GLY A 109 -12.63 24.94 12.56
N ILE A 110 -13.38 23.95 13.08
CA ILE A 110 -14.85 23.89 12.93
C ILE A 110 -15.57 25.13 13.48
N ALA A 111 -14.97 25.81 14.46
CA ALA A 111 -15.50 27.02 15.08
C ALA A 111 -14.84 28.32 14.56
N LYS A 112 -14.04 28.26 13.50
CA LYS A 112 -13.30 29.43 13.00
C LYS A 112 -14.22 30.57 12.58
N ASP A 113 -15.29 30.27 11.86
CA ASP A 113 -16.24 31.29 11.40
C ASP A 113 -17.03 31.92 12.55
N ILE A 114 -17.40 31.13 13.56
CA ILE A 114 -18.06 31.63 14.77
C ILE A 114 -17.09 32.53 15.55
N PHE A 115 -15.84 32.11 15.71
CA PHE A 115 -14.80 32.89 16.37
C PHE A 115 -14.52 34.21 15.63
N ALA A 116 -14.52 34.19 14.30
CA ALA A 116 -14.38 35.40 13.48
C ALA A 116 -15.59 36.32 13.58
N ALA A 117 -16.82 35.77 13.56
CA ALA A 117 -18.07 36.54 13.67
C ALA A 117 -18.20 37.25 15.03
N LEU A 118 -17.65 36.67 16.10
CA LEU A 118 -17.58 37.29 17.43
C LEU A 118 -16.46 38.34 17.57
N GLY A 119 -15.77 38.70 16.48
CA GLY A 119 -14.68 39.68 16.49
C GLY A 119 -13.31 39.12 16.87
N GLY A 120 -13.22 37.80 17.07
CA GLY A 120 -11.99 37.11 17.48
C GLY A 120 -11.59 37.37 18.93
N GLY A 121 -10.59 36.62 19.38
CA GLY A 121 -10.10 36.70 20.78
C GLY A 121 -9.56 38.08 21.16
N GLU A 122 -9.00 38.81 20.20
CA GLU A 122 -8.49 40.17 20.43
C GLU A 122 -9.60 41.18 20.75
N ALA A 123 -10.78 41.08 20.10
CA ALA A 123 -11.91 41.96 20.42
C ALA A 123 -12.43 41.70 21.84
N TYR A 124 -12.52 40.43 22.23
CA TYR A 124 -12.89 40.04 23.60
C TYR A 124 -11.87 40.54 24.63
N LEU A 125 -10.58 40.30 24.38
CA LEU A 125 -9.50 40.76 25.29
C LEU A 125 -9.44 42.29 25.39
N ARG A 126 -9.74 43.02 24.31
CA ARG A 126 -9.83 44.48 24.33
C ARG A 126 -11.02 44.96 25.15
N ALA A 127 -12.18 44.33 25.01
CA ALA A 127 -13.36 44.65 25.82
C ALA A 127 -13.12 44.39 27.32
N GLU A 128 -12.51 43.25 27.67
CA GLU A 128 -12.12 42.93 29.05
C GLU A 128 -11.09 43.95 29.58
N ARG A 129 -10.08 44.33 28.79
CA ARG A 129 -9.09 45.36 29.19
C ARG A 129 -9.72 46.73 29.38
N ALA A 130 -10.62 47.15 28.51
CA ALA A 130 -11.33 48.41 28.64
C ALA A 130 -12.20 48.43 29.91
N ASN A 131 -12.81 47.30 30.25
CA ASN A 131 -13.59 47.16 31.47
C ASN A 131 -12.72 47.07 32.73
N PHE A 132 -11.49 46.57 32.61
CA PHE A 132 -10.52 46.50 33.71
C PHE A 132 -9.88 47.86 34.05
N TYR A 133 -9.56 48.69 33.04
CA TYR A 133 -8.91 50.00 33.25
C TYR A 133 -9.87 51.19 33.34
N GLY A 134 -11.18 50.96 33.21
CA GLY A 134 -12.21 52.01 33.21
C GLY A 134 -12.30 52.75 31.86
N PRO A 135 -13.47 53.34 31.54
CA PRO A 135 -13.71 53.94 30.22
C PRO A 135 -12.73 55.09 29.95
N GLY A 136 -12.01 55.02 28.82
CA GLY A 136 -11.11 56.09 28.33
C GLY A 136 -9.63 55.98 28.73
N LYS A 137 -9.17 54.83 29.23
CA LYS A 137 -7.74 54.58 29.49
C LYS A 137 -7.20 53.45 28.61
N ASP A 138 -6.97 53.76 27.34
CA ASP A 138 -6.17 52.92 26.45
C ASP A 138 -4.68 53.17 26.72
N PRO A 139 -3.90 52.17 27.17
CA PRO A 139 -2.46 52.32 27.42
C PRO A 139 -1.61 52.45 26.13
N THR A 140 -2.27 52.50 24.97
CA THR A 140 -1.62 52.53 23.64
C THR A 140 -1.62 53.91 22.99
N GLU A 141 -2.32 54.90 23.57
CA GLU A 141 -2.37 56.28 23.04
C GLU A 141 -1.30 57.21 23.65
N GLU A 142 -0.56 56.76 24.66
CA GLU A 142 0.51 57.54 25.31
C GLU A 142 1.88 57.14 24.74
N ARG A 143 2.14 57.44 23.45
CA ARG A 143 3.49 57.39 22.84
C ARG A 143 3.64 58.32 21.65
#